data_AF-A0A510XGS6-F1
#
_entry.id   AF-A0A510XGS6-F1
#
_cell.length_a   1.000
_cell.length_b   1.000
_cell.length_c   1.000
_cell.angle_alpha   90.00
_cell.angle_beta   90.00
_cell.angle_gamma   90.00
#
_symmetry.space_group_name_H-M   'P 1'
#
loop_
_entity.id
_entity.type
_entity.pdbx_description
1 polymer ?
#
loop_
_entity_poly.entity_id
_entity_poly.type
_entity_poly.pdbx_seq_one_letter_code
_entity_poly.pdbx_strand_id
1 'polypeptide(L)'
;MTIDIDRMEALARRGAAAAPDAALALIARLREAEAREQALAAHVEAAQRIADEDRVDHPMHTMKDGEPYEFTSPGWRSKMGRDLHHALKGAPATSLARHPDDAAVDRFAAAMKAKLADARAKGRDGWDDPSKCTAEFLADQLVGHVSKGNAGNLEDIANLAMMLHQRSDDPKVVAQVVARRDAKMKAEALDSAVRTAKVKRQVAVAQWLKDLADNYRRQAEAAKVGEE
;
A
#
# COMPACT_ATOMS: atom_id res chain seq x y z
N MET A 1 5.37 11.56 28.81
CA MET A 1 5.95 11.02 30.05
C MET A 1 6.83 9.84 29.69
N THR A 2 8.10 10.10 29.38
CA THR A 2 9.06 9.05 29.00
C THR A 2 9.53 8.40 30.30
N ILE A 3 9.17 7.15 30.52
CA ILE A 3 9.59 6.41 31.70
C ILE A 3 11.05 6.01 31.46
N ASP A 4 11.95 6.61 32.25
CA ASP A 4 13.40 6.43 32.19
C ASP A 4 13.76 5.07 32.83
N ILE A 5 14.14 4.10 31.98
CA ILE A 5 14.50 2.74 32.36
C ILE A 5 15.75 2.75 33.27
N ASP A 6 16.69 3.67 33.06
CA ASP A 6 17.90 3.78 33.86
C ASP A 6 17.57 4.25 35.28
N ARG A 7 16.60 5.16 35.41
CA ARG A 7 16.08 5.59 36.72
C ARG A 7 15.35 4.47 37.45
N MET A 8 14.62 3.59 36.73
CA MET A 8 13.97 2.43 37.33
C MET A 8 14.98 1.37 37.79
N GLU A 9 16.03 1.14 37.01
CA GLU A 9 17.11 0.22 37.36
C GLU A 9 17.89 0.71 38.60
N ALA A 10 18.12 2.02 38.71
CA ALA A 10 18.73 2.62 39.90
C ALA A 10 17.87 2.45 41.17
N LEU A 11 16.53 2.54 41.06
CA LEU A 11 15.61 2.32 42.16
C LEU A 11 15.54 0.84 42.57
N ALA A 12 15.50 -0.07 41.61
CA ALA A 12 15.51 -1.51 41.86
C ALA A 12 16.81 -1.95 42.57
N ARG A 13 17.96 -1.43 42.12
CA ARG A 13 19.27 -1.71 42.75
C ARG A 13 19.38 -1.13 44.17
N ARG A 14 18.72 -0.01 44.46
CA ARG A 14 18.72 0.62 45.80
C ARG A 14 17.76 -0.02 46.79
N GLY A 15 16.71 -0.72 46.33
CA GLY A 15 15.63 -1.26 47.20
C GLY A 15 15.59 -2.80 47.34
N ALA A 16 16.44 -3.55 46.65
CA ALA A 16 16.34 -5.01 46.59
C ALA A 16 16.98 -5.71 47.80
N ALA A 17 16.25 -5.76 48.93
CA ALA A 17 16.53 -6.71 50.01
C ALA A 17 15.70 -8.01 49.91
N ALA A 18 14.67 -8.09 49.04
CA ALA A 18 13.71 -9.20 49.08
C ALA A 18 13.36 -9.90 47.75
N ALA A 19 13.68 -9.36 46.56
CA ALA A 19 13.44 -10.06 45.28
C ALA A 19 14.24 -9.50 44.06
N PRO A 20 15.58 -9.47 44.12
CA PRO A 20 16.43 -8.91 43.05
C PRO A 20 16.25 -9.61 41.69
N ASP A 21 16.05 -10.93 41.67
CA ASP A 21 16.03 -11.72 40.44
C ASP A 21 14.80 -11.45 39.56
N ALA A 22 13.63 -11.22 40.17
CA ALA A 22 12.40 -10.92 39.45
C ALA A 22 12.44 -9.51 38.81
N ALA A 23 13.06 -8.54 39.50
CA ALA A 23 13.24 -7.19 38.99
C ALA A 23 14.24 -7.16 37.82
N LEU A 24 15.36 -7.89 37.95
CA LEU A 24 16.36 -8.00 36.88
C LEU A 24 15.81 -8.73 35.64
N ALA A 25 15.03 -9.80 35.83
CA ALA A 25 14.39 -10.52 34.72
C ALA A 25 13.37 -9.65 33.97
N LEU A 26 12.64 -8.77 34.66
CA LEU A 26 11.74 -7.82 34.01
C LEU A 26 12.51 -6.73 33.25
N ILE A 27 13.59 -6.19 33.83
CA ILE A 27 14.46 -5.21 33.16
C ILE A 27 15.02 -5.80 31.86
N ALA A 28 15.49 -7.05 31.89
CA ALA A 28 15.94 -7.75 30.68
C ALA A 28 14.83 -7.86 29.62
N ARG A 29 13.61 -8.24 30.02
CA ARG A 29 12.44 -8.30 29.11
C ARG A 29 12.06 -6.93 28.54
N LEU A 30 12.16 -5.87 29.34
CA LEU A 30 11.89 -4.50 28.89
C LEU A 30 12.94 -4.01 27.89
N ARG A 31 14.22 -4.34 28.11
CA ARG A 31 15.31 -4.04 27.15
C ARG A 31 15.14 -4.80 25.83
N GLU A 32 14.79 -6.08 25.87
CA GLU A 32 14.47 -6.83 24.66
C GLU A 32 13.28 -6.22 23.90
N ALA A 33 12.25 -5.78 24.62
CA ALA A 33 11.08 -5.14 24.01
C ALA A 33 11.45 -3.79 23.38
N GLU A 34 12.31 -3.00 24.01
CA GLU A 34 12.82 -1.74 23.47
C GLU A 34 13.71 -1.95 22.23
N ALA A 35 14.60 -2.95 22.25
CA ALA A 35 15.40 -3.31 21.08
C ALA A 35 14.52 -3.75 19.89
N ARG A 36 13.46 -4.51 20.15
CA ARG A 36 12.47 -4.88 19.11
C ARG A 36 11.73 -3.65 18.57
N GLU A 37 11.34 -2.70 19.42
CA GLU A 37 10.70 -1.45 19.02
C GLU A 37 11.62 -0.59 18.13
N GLN A 38 12.89 -0.45 18.50
CA GLN A 38 13.88 0.27 17.71
C GLN A 38 14.14 -0.38 16.34
N ALA A 39 14.22 -1.71 16.28
CA ALA A 39 14.35 -2.43 15.02
C ALA A 39 13.13 -2.23 14.10
N LEU A 40 11.91 -2.30 14.66
CA LEU A 40 10.67 -2.04 13.93
C LEU A 40 10.62 -0.59 13.42
N ALA A 41 11.02 0.38 14.23
CA ALA A 41 11.09 1.79 13.82
C ALA A 41 12.08 2.00 12.66
N ALA A 42 13.25 1.36 12.71
CA ALA A 42 14.21 1.40 11.61
C ALA A 42 13.64 0.79 10.32
N HIS A 43 12.82 -0.27 10.41
CA HIS A 43 12.12 -0.83 9.26
C HIS A 43 11.03 0.10 8.70
N VAL A 44 10.32 0.86 9.54
CA VAL A 44 9.37 1.90 9.09
C VAL A 44 10.10 2.97 8.28
N GLU A 45 11.20 3.50 8.81
CA GLU A 45 11.99 4.52 8.12
C GLU A 45 12.54 4.02 6.79
N ALA A 46 13.03 2.77 6.74
CA ALA A 46 13.51 2.17 5.51
C ALA A 46 12.39 1.99 4.47
N ALA A 47 11.20 1.56 4.89
CA ALA A 47 10.05 1.42 4.00
C ALA A 47 9.55 2.78 3.47
N GLN A 48 9.59 3.82 4.31
CA GLN A 48 9.25 5.19 3.91
C GLN A 48 10.27 5.75 2.90
N ARG A 49 11.58 5.53 3.10
CA ARG A 49 12.60 5.94 2.13
C ARG A 49 12.42 5.26 0.78
N ILE A 50 12.10 3.96 0.73
CA ILE A 50 11.80 3.28 -0.53
C ILE A 50 10.57 3.90 -1.23
N ALA A 51 9.53 4.21 -0.45
CA ALA A 51 8.34 4.88 -0.98
C ALA A 51 8.62 6.32 -1.49
N ASP A 52 9.58 7.02 -0.89
CA ASP A 52 10.00 8.37 -1.26
C ASP A 52 11.08 8.39 -2.37
N GLU A 53 11.91 7.35 -2.51
CA GLU A 53 12.92 7.21 -3.57
C GLU A 53 12.30 6.88 -4.93
N ASP A 54 11.17 6.16 -4.95
CA ASP A 54 10.31 6.02 -6.15
C ASP A 54 9.66 7.36 -6.59
N ARG A 55 9.83 8.44 -5.80
CA ARG A 55 9.41 9.81 -6.13
C ARG A 55 10.49 10.60 -6.88
N VAL A 56 11.68 10.01 -7.10
CA VAL A 56 12.75 10.65 -7.87
C VAL A 56 12.49 10.46 -9.36
N ASP A 57 12.12 11.57 -9.99
CA ASP A 57 12.04 11.78 -11.44
C ASP A 57 13.29 11.19 -12.11
N HIS A 58 13.15 10.00 -12.69
CA HIS A 58 14.24 9.40 -13.46
C HIS A 58 14.33 10.18 -14.77
N PRO A 59 15.48 10.81 -15.09
CA PRO A 59 15.65 11.42 -16.40
C PRO A 59 15.54 10.32 -17.46
N MET A 60 14.43 10.37 -18.20
CA MET A 60 14.22 9.62 -19.43
C MET A 60 15.34 9.97 -20.41
N HIS A 61 16.36 9.14 -20.51
CA HIS A 61 17.05 8.85 -21.77
C HIS A 61 17.87 7.56 -21.65
N THR A 62 17.39 6.51 -22.31
CA THR A 62 18.28 5.54 -22.95
C THR A 62 18.01 5.55 -24.45
N MET A 63 18.67 6.46 -25.16
CA MET A 63 19.05 6.15 -26.53
C MET A 63 20.28 5.24 -26.44
N LYS A 64 20.12 3.99 -26.87
CA LYS A 64 21.25 3.22 -27.38
C LYS A 64 21.00 3.09 -28.88
N ASP A 65 21.86 3.74 -29.65
CA ASP A 65 21.99 3.57 -31.10
C ASP A 65 20.91 4.19 -32.01
N GLY A 66 20.25 5.27 -31.58
CA GLY A 66 19.56 6.20 -32.50
C GLY A 66 18.31 5.68 -33.23
N GLU A 67 17.86 4.46 -32.96
CA GLU A 67 16.66 3.88 -33.57
C GLU A 67 15.53 3.72 -32.52
N PRO A 68 14.26 4.01 -32.86
CA PRO A 68 13.14 3.75 -31.97
C PRO A 68 13.02 2.25 -31.66
N TYR A 69 12.82 1.90 -30.39
CA TYR A 69 12.50 0.53 -29.98
C TYR A 69 11.13 0.12 -30.52
N GLU A 70 11.08 -0.44 -31.73
CA GLU A 70 9.94 -1.18 -32.24
C GLU A 70 9.83 -2.50 -31.48
N PHE A 71 8.83 -2.60 -30.60
CA PHE A 71 8.40 -3.87 -30.02
C PHE A 71 7.69 -4.72 -31.09
N THR A 72 8.44 -5.26 -32.06
CA THR A 72 7.94 -6.33 -32.93
C THR A 72 8.26 -7.67 -32.28
N SER A 73 7.39 -8.14 -31.39
CA SER A 73 7.40 -9.55 -31.00
C SER A 73 6.96 -10.42 -32.20
N PRO A 74 7.80 -11.36 -32.70
CA PRO A 74 7.46 -12.22 -33.83
C PRO A 74 6.53 -13.34 -33.35
N GLY A 75 5.22 -13.23 -33.59
CA GLY A 75 4.29 -14.30 -33.25
C GLY A 75 2.83 -14.15 -33.66
N TRP A 76 2.33 -12.92 -33.87
CA TRP A 76 0.88 -12.70 -34.08
C TRP A 76 0.48 -12.33 -35.52
N ARG A 77 1.44 -12.17 -36.44
CA ARG A 77 1.22 -11.73 -37.84
C ARG A 77 1.04 -12.84 -38.89
N SER A 78 0.62 -14.05 -38.52
CA SER A 78 0.46 -15.17 -39.48
C SER A 78 -0.96 -15.72 -39.65
N LYS A 79 -2.02 -15.10 -39.13
CA LYS A 79 -3.40 -15.59 -39.35
C LYS A 79 -4.44 -14.60 -39.90
N MET A 80 -4.12 -13.32 -40.06
CA MET A 80 -5.13 -12.31 -40.49
C MET A 80 -4.74 -11.49 -41.74
N GLY A 81 -3.75 -11.94 -42.51
CA GLY A 81 -3.21 -11.17 -43.64
C GLY A 81 -3.58 -11.63 -45.05
N ARG A 82 -4.15 -12.84 -45.23
CA ARG A 82 -4.42 -13.39 -46.58
C ARG A 82 -5.88 -13.39 -47.01
N ASP A 83 -6.81 -13.20 -46.08
CA ASP A 83 -8.25 -13.31 -46.39
C ASP A 83 -8.90 -11.96 -46.73
N LEU A 84 -8.24 -10.83 -46.46
CA LEU A 84 -8.84 -9.50 -46.63
C LEU A 84 -8.83 -8.99 -48.08
N HIS A 85 -7.94 -9.51 -48.95
CA HIS A 85 -7.80 -9.02 -50.32
C HIS A 85 -8.74 -9.71 -51.34
N HIS A 86 -9.28 -10.89 -51.02
CA HIS A 86 -10.20 -11.63 -51.90
C HIS A 86 -11.69 -11.38 -51.62
N ALA A 87 -12.05 -10.80 -50.47
CA ALA A 87 -13.44 -10.64 -50.04
C ALA A 87 -14.15 -9.35 -50.51
N LEU A 88 -13.48 -8.49 -51.30
CA LEU A 88 -14.02 -7.19 -51.74
C LEU A 88 -14.27 -7.11 -53.26
N LYS A 89 -14.78 -8.18 -53.88
CA LYS A 89 -15.39 -8.09 -55.22
C LYS A 89 -16.60 -9.03 -55.37
N GLY A 90 -17.79 -8.47 -55.13
CA GLY A 90 -19.09 -9.05 -55.53
C GLY A 90 -20.00 -9.43 -54.36
N ALA A 91 -21.03 -8.61 -54.10
CA ALA A 91 -22.01 -8.73 -53.01
C ALA A 91 -22.87 -10.03 -53.09
N PRO A 92 -23.53 -10.50 -52.01
CA PRO A 92 -24.55 -9.76 -51.23
C PRO A 92 -24.37 -9.82 -49.69
N ALA A 93 -25.18 -9.01 -48.99
CA ALA A 93 -25.28 -8.96 -47.54
C ALA A 93 -25.72 -10.31 -46.94
N THR A 94 -24.77 -11.07 -46.42
CA THR A 94 -25.01 -12.07 -45.38
C THR A 94 -24.35 -11.55 -44.12
N SER A 95 -25.15 -11.31 -43.09
CA SER A 95 -24.67 -11.12 -41.73
C SER A 95 -23.77 -12.30 -41.38
N LEU A 96 -22.45 -12.12 -41.48
CA LEU A 96 -21.50 -12.91 -40.71
C LEU A 96 -21.98 -12.79 -39.28
N ALA A 97 -22.51 -13.88 -38.72
CA ALA A 97 -23.09 -13.90 -37.39
C ALA A 97 -22.06 -13.27 -36.45
N ARG A 98 -22.37 -12.05 -36.00
CA ARG A 98 -21.48 -11.26 -35.16
C ARG A 98 -21.12 -12.09 -33.94
N HIS A 99 -19.84 -12.20 -33.63
CA HIS A 99 -19.42 -12.99 -32.48
C HIS A 99 -20.08 -12.42 -31.21
N PRO A 100 -20.60 -13.24 -30.29
CA PRO A 100 -21.22 -12.77 -29.05
C PRO A 100 -20.33 -11.80 -28.25
N ASP A 101 -19.01 -11.98 -28.31
CA ASP A 101 -18.04 -11.09 -27.66
C ASP A 101 -18.08 -9.68 -28.27
N ASP A 102 -18.14 -9.54 -29.59
CA ASP A 102 -18.24 -8.22 -30.25
C ASP A 102 -19.53 -7.51 -29.84
N ALA A 103 -20.63 -8.27 -29.70
CA ALA A 103 -21.89 -7.72 -29.22
C ALA A 103 -21.80 -7.31 -27.74
N ALA A 104 -21.03 -8.04 -26.91
CA ALA A 104 -20.80 -7.69 -25.51
C ALA A 104 -19.93 -6.44 -25.36
N VAL A 105 -18.85 -6.34 -26.15
CA VAL A 105 -17.98 -5.17 -26.22
C VAL A 105 -18.78 -3.94 -26.63
N ASP A 106 -19.66 -4.03 -27.63
CA ASP A 106 -20.49 -2.90 -28.05
C ASP A 106 -21.43 -2.41 -26.95
N ARG A 107 -22.10 -3.33 -26.25
CA ARG A 107 -22.98 -2.97 -25.13
C ARG A 107 -22.19 -2.28 -24.02
N PHE A 108 -21.01 -2.80 -23.71
CA PHE A 108 -20.15 -2.20 -22.69
C PHE A 108 -19.58 -0.85 -23.11
N ALA A 109 -19.16 -0.72 -24.38
CA ALA A 109 -18.69 0.53 -24.95
C ALA A 109 -19.80 1.60 -24.95
N ALA A 110 -21.06 1.23 -25.17
CA ALA A 110 -22.19 2.15 -25.03
C ALA A 110 -22.33 2.67 -23.58
N ALA A 111 -22.23 1.79 -22.58
CA ALA A 111 -22.25 2.17 -21.17
C ALA A 111 -21.05 3.06 -20.78
N MET A 112 -19.84 2.71 -21.24
CA MET A 112 -18.64 3.52 -21.08
C MET A 112 -18.82 4.94 -21.64
N LYS A 113 -19.35 5.06 -22.87
CA LYS A 113 -19.60 6.35 -23.53
C LYS A 113 -20.62 7.20 -22.78
N ALA A 114 -21.71 6.60 -22.30
CA ALA A 114 -22.70 7.30 -21.48
C ALA A 114 -22.06 7.85 -20.20
N LYS A 115 -21.25 7.05 -19.51
CA LYS A 115 -20.55 7.46 -18.30
C LYS A 115 -19.54 8.59 -18.53
N LEU A 116 -18.81 8.55 -19.65
CA LEU A 116 -17.93 9.64 -20.04
C LEU A 116 -18.70 10.92 -20.40
N ALA A 117 -19.91 10.81 -20.96
CA ALA A 117 -20.76 11.97 -21.19
C ALA A 117 -21.17 12.65 -19.88
N ASP A 118 -21.58 11.88 -18.89
CA ASP A 118 -21.87 12.39 -17.55
C ASP A 118 -20.64 13.01 -16.87
N ALA A 119 -19.46 12.44 -17.08
CA ALA A 119 -18.21 12.98 -16.56
C ALA A 119 -17.87 14.34 -17.20
N ARG A 120 -17.99 14.46 -18.53
CA ARG A 120 -17.80 15.73 -19.26
C ARG A 120 -18.80 16.80 -18.81
N ALA A 121 -20.08 16.43 -18.61
CA ALA A 121 -21.08 17.35 -18.09
C ALA A 121 -20.75 17.89 -16.69
N LYS A 122 -19.94 17.14 -15.92
CA LYS A 122 -19.43 17.54 -14.59
C LYS A 122 -18.07 18.26 -14.67
N GLY A 123 -17.62 18.67 -15.86
CA GLY A 123 -16.33 19.34 -16.06
C GLY A 123 -15.11 18.44 -15.86
N ARG A 124 -15.28 17.13 -15.97
CA ARG A 124 -14.17 16.16 -15.89
C ARG A 124 -13.78 15.70 -17.29
N ASP A 125 -13.10 16.58 -18.02
CA ASP A 125 -12.50 16.35 -19.33
C ASP A 125 -10.95 16.50 -19.27
N GLY A 126 -10.28 16.52 -20.42
CA GLY A 126 -8.84 16.79 -20.50
C GLY A 126 -7.91 15.65 -20.08
N TRP A 127 -8.42 14.42 -19.97
CA TRP A 127 -7.61 13.23 -19.67
C TRP A 127 -6.59 12.91 -20.77
N ASP A 128 -6.87 13.34 -22.00
CA ASP A 128 -6.08 13.15 -23.20
C ASP A 128 -4.83 14.03 -23.26
N ASP A 129 -4.78 15.07 -22.42
CA ASP A 129 -3.64 15.99 -22.29
C ASP A 129 -2.74 15.57 -21.11
N PRO A 130 -1.53 15.02 -21.36
CA PRO A 130 -0.62 14.58 -20.30
C PRO A 130 -0.18 15.71 -19.35
N SER A 131 -0.22 16.97 -19.79
CA SER A 131 0.14 18.13 -18.96
C SER A 131 -0.92 18.46 -17.91
N LYS A 132 -2.19 18.09 -18.16
CA LYS A 132 -3.32 18.29 -17.25
C LYS A 132 -3.62 17.06 -16.42
N CYS A 133 -3.35 15.88 -16.96
CA CYS A 133 -3.66 14.61 -16.35
C CYS A 133 -2.48 13.65 -16.54
N THR A 134 -1.74 13.34 -15.49
CA THR A 134 -0.56 12.47 -15.62
C THR A 134 -0.96 10.99 -15.71
N ALA A 135 -0.09 10.15 -16.25
CA ALA A 135 -0.31 8.71 -16.32
C ALA A 135 -0.43 8.10 -14.91
N GLU A 136 0.37 8.58 -13.97
CA GLU A 136 0.36 8.16 -12.56
C GLU A 136 -0.97 8.52 -11.89
N PHE A 137 -1.55 9.68 -12.21
CA PHE A 137 -2.85 10.07 -11.68
C PHE A 137 -3.96 9.15 -12.20
N LEU A 138 -3.98 8.84 -13.50
CA LEU A 138 -4.95 7.90 -14.08
C LEU A 138 -4.78 6.48 -13.50
N ALA A 139 -3.55 6.04 -13.33
CA ALA A 139 -3.25 4.75 -12.71
C ALA A 139 -3.66 4.69 -11.23
N ASP A 140 -3.46 5.78 -10.48
CA ASP A 140 -3.91 5.89 -9.08
C ASP A 140 -5.42 5.81 -8.97
N GLN A 141 -6.14 6.49 -9.87
CA GLN A 141 -7.59 6.41 -9.97
C GLN A 141 -8.04 4.99 -10.34
N LEU A 142 -7.37 4.34 -11.30
CA LEU A 142 -7.69 2.98 -11.73
C LEU A 142 -7.60 2.00 -10.56
N VAL A 143 -6.45 1.97 -9.88
CA VAL A 143 -6.21 1.10 -8.71
C VAL A 143 -7.19 1.42 -7.58
N GLY A 144 -7.45 2.71 -7.33
CA GLY A 144 -8.41 3.15 -6.32
C GLY A 144 -9.85 2.72 -6.62
N HIS A 145 -10.21 2.48 -7.88
CA HIS A 145 -11.53 1.98 -8.25
C HIS A 145 -11.67 0.46 -8.13
N VAL A 146 -10.59 -0.32 -8.20
CA VAL A 146 -10.64 -1.79 -8.09
C VAL A 146 -11.27 -2.27 -6.76
N SER A 147 -11.05 -1.54 -5.66
CA SER A 147 -11.60 -1.89 -4.35
C SER A 147 -13.06 -1.46 -4.13
N LYS A 148 -13.68 -0.73 -5.06
CA LYS A 148 -15.04 -0.20 -4.91
C LYS A 148 -16.09 -1.19 -5.43
N GLY A 149 -17.16 -1.39 -4.64
CA GLY A 149 -18.26 -2.32 -4.97
C GLY A 149 -19.55 -1.64 -5.47
N ASN A 150 -19.49 -0.39 -5.95
CA ASN A 150 -20.66 0.36 -6.37
C ASN A 150 -21.08 0.08 -7.82
N ALA A 151 -22.37 0.29 -8.12
CA ALA A 151 -22.89 0.17 -9.47
C ALA A 151 -22.17 1.13 -10.44
N GLY A 152 -21.85 0.64 -11.64
CA GLY A 152 -21.12 1.40 -12.65
C GLY A 152 -19.59 1.40 -12.49
N ASN A 153 -19.04 0.76 -11.46
CA ASN A 153 -17.60 0.81 -11.20
C ASN A 153 -16.76 0.11 -12.28
N LEU A 154 -17.30 -0.93 -12.91
CA LEU A 154 -16.62 -1.63 -14.00
C LEU A 154 -16.38 -0.70 -15.21
N GLU A 155 -17.33 0.19 -15.48
CA GLU A 155 -17.21 1.23 -16.52
C GLU A 155 -16.17 2.29 -16.14
N ASP A 156 -16.00 2.62 -14.84
CA ASP A 156 -14.93 3.51 -14.39
C ASP A 156 -13.55 2.88 -14.61
N ILE A 157 -13.39 1.63 -14.17
CA ILE A 157 -12.15 0.85 -14.35
C ILE A 157 -11.80 0.75 -15.84
N ALA A 158 -12.78 0.39 -16.68
CA ALA A 158 -12.57 0.27 -18.11
C ALA A 158 -12.26 1.60 -18.79
N ASN A 159 -12.94 2.69 -18.41
CA ASN A 159 -12.66 4.01 -18.96
C ASN A 159 -11.24 4.46 -18.59
N LEU A 160 -10.80 4.29 -17.34
CA LEU A 160 -9.45 4.65 -16.91
C LEU A 160 -8.38 3.80 -17.62
N ALA A 161 -8.60 2.49 -17.75
CA ALA A 161 -7.71 1.61 -18.51
C ALA A 161 -7.66 2.00 -20.00
N MET A 162 -8.81 2.34 -20.59
CA MET A 162 -8.90 2.83 -21.96
C MET A 162 -8.15 4.15 -22.14
N MET A 163 -8.24 5.11 -21.20
CA MET A 163 -7.53 6.39 -21.28
C MET A 163 -6.01 6.20 -21.34
N LEU A 164 -5.46 5.36 -20.44
CA LEU A 164 -4.04 5.00 -20.44
C LEU A 164 -3.64 4.33 -21.77
N HIS A 165 -4.46 3.40 -22.26
CA HIS A 165 -4.22 2.72 -23.53
C HIS A 165 -4.21 3.69 -24.73
N GLN A 166 -5.18 4.61 -24.83
CA GLN A 166 -5.26 5.55 -25.96
C GLN A 166 -4.09 6.53 -26.01
N ARG A 167 -3.49 6.84 -24.86
CA ARG A 167 -2.28 7.66 -24.75
C ARG A 167 -0.99 6.88 -24.98
N SER A 168 -1.07 5.56 -25.13
CA SER A 168 0.10 4.67 -25.19
C SER A 168 1.02 4.82 -23.97
N ASP A 169 0.44 5.11 -22.79
CA ASP A 169 1.22 5.15 -21.54
C ASP A 169 1.77 3.75 -21.21
N ASP A 170 2.96 3.66 -20.59
CA ASP A 170 3.58 2.38 -20.23
C ASP A 170 2.73 1.65 -19.17
N PRO A 171 2.24 0.41 -19.41
CA PRO A 171 1.48 -0.35 -18.44
C PRO A 171 2.17 -0.55 -17.08
N LYS A 172 3.50 -0.43 -17.01
CA LYS A 172 4.27 -0.49 -15.75
C LYS A 172 3.87 0.58 -14.75
N VAL A 173 3.34 1.73 -15.20
CA VAL A 173 2.88 2.80 -14.29
C VAL A 173 1.80 2.28 -13.32
N VAL A 174 0.94 1.37 -13.78
CA VAL A 174 -0.10 0.76 -12.94
C VAL A 174 0.54 -0.16 -11.90
N ALA A 175 1.53 -0.96 -12.29
CA ALA A 175 2.25 -1.85 -11.37
C ALA A 175 3.02 -1.06 -10.30
N GLN A 176 3.69 0.03 -10.69
CA GLN A 176 4.39 0.93 -9.77
C GLN A 176 3.43 1.57 -8.76
N VAL A 177 2.27 2.05 -9.23
CA VAL A 177 1.23 2.61 -8.35
C VAL A 177 0.71 1.57 -7.36
N VAL A 178 0.47 0.33 -7.78
CA VAL A 178 0.07 -0.77 -6.87
C VAL A 178 1.15 -1.00 -5.82
N ALA A 179 2.41 -1.16 -6.22
CA ALA A 179 3.53 -1.37 -5.30
C ALA A 179 3.66 -0.24 -4.27
N ARG A 180 3.53 1.02 -4.72
CA ARG A 180 3.55 2.21 -3.85
C ARG A 180 2.40 2.19 -2.84
N ARG A 181 1.17 1.86 -3.26
CA ARG A 181 0.02 1.77 -2.34
C ARG A 181 0.20 0.66 -1.31
N ASP A 182 0.70 -0.50 -1.73
CA ASP A 182 0.99 -1.62 -0.83
C ASP A 182 2.07 -1.27 0.18
N ALA A 183 3.14 -0.61 -0.26
CA ALA A 183 4.21 -0.13 0.62
C ALA A 183 3.68 0.85 1.66
N LYS A 184 2.84 1.82 1.23
CA LYS A 184 2.18 2.77 2.14
C LYS A 184 1.31 2.07 3.18
N MET A 185 0.45 1.13 2.76
CA MET A 185 -0.40 0.36 3.67
C MET A 185 0.42 -0.42 4.70
N LYS A 186 1.53 -1.04 4.27
CA LYS A 186 2.46 -1.74 5.17
C LYS A 186 3.11 -0.79 6.17
N ALA A 187 3.56 0.38 5.73
CA ALA A 187 4.15 1.39 6.61
C ALA A 187 3.15 1.88 7.67
N GLU A 188 1.91 2.17 7.28
CA GLU A 188 0.84 2.58 8.19
C GLU A 188 0.48 1.48 9.20
N ALA A 189 0.39 0.22 8.74
CA ALA A 189 0.15 -0.93 9.61
C ALA A 189 1.30 -1.13 10.61
N LEU A 190 2.54 -0.94 10.17
CA LEU A 190 3.73 -1.08 11.01
C LEU A 190 3.80 0.03 12.07
N ASP A 191 3.57 1.29 11.70
CA ASP A 191 3.50 2.41 12.65
C ASP A 191 2.39 2.18 13.69
N SER A 192 1.21 1.72 13.28
CA SER A 192 0.12 1.34 14.20
C SER A 192 0.53 0.23 15.17
N ALA A 193 1.23 -0.80 14.68
CA ALA A 193 1.75 -1.88 15.51
C ALA A 193 2.79 -1.40 16.52
N VAL A 194 3.72 -0.53 16.12
CA VAL A 194 4.73 0.08 17.00
C VAL A 194 4.05 0.90 18.11
N ARG A 195 3.09 1.75 17.77
CA ARG A 195 2.31 2.52 18.75
C ARG A 195 1.59 1.62 19.76
N THR A 196 0.97 0.54 19.27
CA THR A 196 0.29 -0.43 20.12
C THR A 196 1.25 -1.15 21.06
N ALA A 197 2.42 -1.57 20.57
CA ALA A 197 3.45 -2.21 21.39
C ALA A 197 3.97 -1.28 22.50
N LYS A 198 4.19 -0.01 22.17
CA LYS A 198 4.61 1.02 23.13
C LYS A 198 3.59 1.22 24.26
N VAL A 199 2.30 1.32 23.92
CA VAL A 199 1.21 1.43 24.92
C VAL A 199 1.17 0.20 25.81
N LYS A 200 1.23 -1.01 25.24
CA LYS A 200 1.27 -2.26 26.02
C LYS A 200 2.45 -2.30 26.99
N ARG A 201 3.63 -1.84 26.56
CA ARG A 201 4.80 -1.73 27.45
C ARG A 201 4.55 -0.78 28.61
N GLN A 202 4.02 0.42 28.33
CA GLN A 202 3.72 1.42 29.38
C GLN A 202 2.73 0.88 30.41
N VAL A 203 1.68 0.18 29.95
CA VAL A 203 0.70 -0.47 30.84
C VAL A 203 1.35 -1.55 31.69
N ALA A 204 2.19 -2.42 31.10
CA ALA A 204 2.89 -3.46 31.83
C ALA A 204 3.84 -2.90 32.92
N VAL A 205 4.56 -1.82 32.60
CA VAL A 205 5.45 -1.15 33.56
C VAL A 205 4.64 -0.52 34.70
N ALA A 206 3.52 0.15 34.40
CA ALA A 206 2.67 0.76 35.42
C ALA A 206 2.05 -0.29 36.35
N GLN A 207 1.59 -1.43 35.80
CA GLN A 207 1.05 -2.53 36.59
C GLN A 207 2.13 -3.13 37.51
N TRP A 208 3.33 -3.36 37.00
CA TRP A 208 4.43 -3.87 37.81
C TRP A 208 4.81 -2.93 38.96
N LEU A 209 4.86 -1.62 38.72
CA LEU A 209 5.13 -0.63 39.76
C LEU A 209 4.07 -0.67 40.88
N LYS A 210 2.80 -0.86 40.50
CA LYS A 210 1.70 -1.02 41.45
C LYS A 210 1.87 -2.30 42.28
N ASP A 211 2.13 -3.44 41.62
CA ASP A 211 2.31 -4.72 42.29
C ASP A 211 3.51 -4.69 43.25
N LEU A 212 4.59 -4.00 42.87
CA LEU A 212 5.78 -3.81 43.71
C LEU A 212 5.43 -2.99 44.97
N ALA A 213 4.73 -1.87 44.81
CA ALA A 213 4.31 -1.02 45.93
C ALA A 213 3.38 -1.78 46.90
N ASP A 214 2.46 -2.58 46.37
CA ASP A 214 1.56 -3.40 47.18
C ASP A 214 2.32 -4.49 47.94
N ASN A 215 3.36 -5.10 47.35
CA ASN A 215 4.20 -6.08 48.03
C ASN A 215 4.98 -5.45 49.21
N TYR A 216 5.60 -4.28 49.01
CA TYR A 216 6.28 -3.57 50.09
C TYR A 216 5.33 -3.19 51.24
N ARG A 217 4.08 -2.80 50.93
CA ARG A 217 3.07 -2.52 51.95
C ARG A 217 2.75 -3.75 52.79
N ARG A 218 2.55 -4.92 52.17
CA ARG A 218 2.30 -6.19 52.86
C ARG A 218 3.47 -6.61 53.75
N GLN A 219 4.71 -6.43 53.28
CA GLN A 219 5.91 -6.73 54.08
C GLN A 219 5.99 -5.82 55.32
N ALA A 220 5.72 -4.53 55.16
CA ALA A 220 5.71 -3.58 56.27
C ALA A 220 4.61 -3.87 57.30
N GLU A 221 3.43 -4.33 56.85
CA GLU A 221 2.34 -4.77 57.72
C GLU A 221 2.71 -6.06 58.47
N ALA A 222 3.28 -7.05 57.79
CA ALA A 222 3.71 -8.31 58.41
C ALA A 222 4.80 -8.11 59.48
N ALA A 223 5.74 -7.17 59.25
CA ALA A 223 6.77 -6.84 60.22
C ALA A 223 6.21 -6.26 61.53
N LYS A 224 5.10 -5.51 61.47
CA LYS A 224 4.44 -4.95 62.66
C LYS A 224 3.73 -5.99 63.51
N VAL A 225 3.22 -7.07 62.89
CA VAL A 225 2.49 -8.14 63.59
C VAL A 225 3.45 -9.12 64.29
N GLY A 226 4.72 -9.19 63.87
CA GLY A 226 5.74 -10.05 64.49
C GLY A 226 6.43 -9.46 65.74
N GLU A 227 6.11 -8.22 66.12
CA GLU A 227 6.67 -7.54 67.31
C GLU A 227 5.71 -7.51 68.52
N GLU A 228 4.48 -8.03 68.38
CA GLU A 228 3.50 -8.21 69.47
C GLU A 228 3.53 -9.63 70.06
#